data_AF-A0A358N985-F1
#
_entry.id   AF-A0A358N985-F1
#
_cell.length_a   1.000
_cell.length_b   1.000
_cell.length_c   1.000
_cell.angle_alpha   90.00
_cell.angle_beta   90.00
_cell.angle_gamma   90.00
#
_symmetry.space_group_name_H-M   'P 1'
#
loop_
_entity.id
_entity.type
_entity.pdbx_description
1 polymer ?
#
loop_
_entity_poly.entity_id
_entity_poly.type
_entity_poly.pdbx_seq_one_letter_code
_entity_poly.pdbx_strand_id
1 'polypeptide(L)'
;MAIAYLAAGGGHLVVDAAPAGGYATERPEGCKPLPDTIYISERFQGAAPTNQWYSSLVWEKHSQNMFPHPMGAVFCDAGLAIAYPGAAMVSSDDAIMGGGVSSHGDIVIGHSEIEAAGSTLLDSNSQWFITGVQKSGESVLRMTIGHGSPFVFCRLVGGRPRLRFAHAPTVFMKLSDSVLGITVRGNHYGIFGAAGSKWNGTGTATYVSETKKDYFSVALLPDPSEQTLRMFAKYAHNHVVGSETQYKVEQGHLITDYRFEVDSLGDAQPAGTLFATYPHQWKYLANPLTELAYESVRGKMKLGKGKGFRTRIPLQGVLPMLPVGGDTERQRLIAYLTQEAGLPTPKTADTYWEGKHLGKLTTLAGIAEVLGEERMEQEFIDEIRSRLEDWFVASPNEKEGMFFYDRNWGTLIGSPASYGSDAELNDHHFHYGYFIRAAAEVARRRPEWGIKWRKMVDLLVRDIASGNANDELFPRLRCFDVYAGHSWASGHAKFGDGNNQESSSEAINAWYGMM
;
A
#
# COMPACT_ATOMS: atom_id res chain seq x y z
N MET A 1 19.80 17.56 -8.47
CA MET A 1 20.75 18.70 -8.43
C MET A 1 21.08 18.93 -6.97
N ALA A 2 22.31 18.57 -6.58
CA ALA A 2 23.03 18.84 -5.32
C ALA A 2 22.25 18.79 -3.98
N ILE A 3 22.25 17.62 -3.31
CA ILE A 3 22.30 17.58 -1.85
C ILE A 3 23.78 17.79 -1.49
N ALA A 4 24.16 19.02 -1.14
CA ALA A 4 25.47 19.32 -0.59
C ALA A 4 25.38 19.39 0.93
N TYR A 5 26.32 18.69 1.56
CA TYR A 5 26.72 18.72 2.97
C TYR A 5 26.43 20.04 3.71
N LEU A 6 25.99 19.91 4.97
CA LEU A 6 26.58 20.63 6.10
C LEU A 6 26.23 19.90 7.41
N ALA A 7 27.28 19.42 8.08
CA ALA A 7 27.25 18.97 9.46
C ALA A 7 27.74 20.10 10.38
N ALA A 8 27.26 20.06 11.62
CA ALA A 8 27.74 20.77 12.81
C ALA A 8 27.50 22.29 12.90
N GLY A 9 26.30 22.65 13.35
CA GLY A 9 25.98 23.94 13.96
C GLY A 9 24.58 23.88 14.53
N GLY A 10 24.41 24.06 15.84
CA GLY A 10 23.13 23.95 16.54
C GLY A 10 22.18 25.13 16.26
N GLY A 11 21.60 25.14 15.07
CA GLY A 11 20.50 26.01 14.68
C GLY A 11 19.52 25.24 13.78
N HIS A 12 18.22 25.41 14.03
CA HIS A 12 17.14 24.72 13.32
C HIS A 12 17.36 24.74 11.79
N LEU A 13 17.56 23.56 11.20
CA LEU A 13 17.89 23.41 9.77
C LEU A 13 16.60 23.38 8.93
N VAL A 14 16.31 24.48 8.25
CA VAL A 14 15.30 24.60 7.18
C VAL A 14 15.94 24.26 5.84
N VAL A 15 15.21 23.54 4.97
CA VAL A 15 15.61 23.24 3.59
C VAL A 15 14.76 24.05 2.62
N ASP A 16 15.41 24.86 1.77
CA ASP A 16 14.74 25.70 0.78
C ASP A 16 14.18 24.90 -0.41
N ALA A 17 12.92 25.14 -0.75
CA ALA A 17 12.25 24.60 -1.93
C ALA A 17 12.25 25.61 -3.10
N ALA A 18 13.43 26.11 -3.49
CA ALA A 18 13.57 27.20 -4.48
C ALA A 18 12.66 27.05 -5.73
N PRO A 19 11.93 28.07 -6.19
CA PRO A 19 12.19 29.48 -5.91
C PRO A 19 11.47 30.04 -4.66
N ALA A 20 10.56 29.30 -4.02
CA ALA A 20 9.86 29.75 -2.82
C ALA A 20 9.44 28.58 -1.91
N GLY A 21 9.41 28.85 -0.61
CA GLY A 21 9.04 27.89 0.41
C GLY A 21 10.21 27.07 0.94
N GLY A 22 9.89 26.19 1.88
CA GLY A 22 10.85 25.30 2.52
C GLY A 22 10.19 24.48 3.61
N TYR A 23 10.88 23.43 4.04
CA TYR A 23 10.44 22.55 5.12
C TYR A 23 11.50 22.45 6.21
N ALA A 24 11.06 22.26 7.45
CA ALA A 24 11.97 22.00 8.56
C ALA A 24 12.52 20.58 8.49
N THR A 25 13.70 20.34 9.08
CA THR A 25 14.24 18.96 9.22
C THR A 25 14.36 18.51 10.67
N GLU A 26 13.89 19.35 11.60
CA GLU A 26 13.72 19.01 13.00
C GLU A 26 12.23 18.89 13.29
N ARG A 27 11.88 17.89 14.10
CA ARG A 27 10.49 17.65 14.51
C ARG A 27 10.00 18.80 15.39
N PRO A 28 8.92 19.51 15.01
CA PRO A 28 8.29 20.52 15.87
C PRO A 28 7.77 19.91 17.16
N GLU A 29 7.73 20.71 18.23
CA GLU A 29 7.23 20.29 19.55
C GLU A 29 5.78 19.78 19.49
N GLY A 30 4.96 20.35 18.61
CA GLY A 30 3.55 19.98 18.41
C GLY A 30 3.33 18.63 17.70
N CYS A 31 4.37 18.02 17.12
CA CYS A 31 4.29 16.71 16.48
C CYS A 31 4.86 15.64 17.39
N LYS A 32 4.12 14.53 17.55
CA LYS A 32 4.58 13.35 18.28
C LYS A 32 5.73 12.65 17.53
N PRO A 33 6.67 12.03 18.25
CA PRO A 33 7.78 11.32 17.63
C PRO A 33 7.31 10.02 16.95
N LEU A 34 7.98 9.69 15.85
CA LEU A 34 7.92 8.36 15.24
C LEU A 34 8.85 7.38 15.97
N PRO A 35 8.64 6.06 15.82
CA PRO A 35 9.60 5.07 16.30
C PRO A 35 10.95 5.20 15.58
N ASP A 36 12.04 5.08 16.32
CA ASP A 36 13.39 5.08 15.74
C ASP A 36 13.67 3.80 14.94
N THR A 37 13.09 2.67 15.37
CA THR A 37 13.32 1.36 14.76
C THR A 37 12.41 1.14 13.56
N ILE A 38 13.02 0.83 12.42
CA ILE A 38 12.36 0.41 11.18
C ILE A 38 12.85 -0.99 10.83
N TYR A 39 11.93 -1.95 10.69
CA TYR A 39 12.25 -3.36 10.44
C TYR A 39 12.48 -3.65 8.94
N ILE A 40 13.49 -3.02 8.38
CA ILE A 40 13.99 -3.26 7.02
C ILE A 40 15.39 -3.87 7.05
N SER A 41 15.73 -4.68 6.04
CA SER A 41 17.06 -5.27 5.94
C SER A 41 18.07 -4.29 5.32
N GLU A 42 19.36 -4.55 5.49
CA GLU A 42 20.44 -3.84 4.80
C GLU A 42 20.37 -3.90 3.26
N ARG A 43 19.62 -4.86 2.71
CA ARG A 43 19.42 -4.99 1.26
C ARG A 43 18.31 -4.08 0.73
N PHE A 44 17.41 -3.63 1.61
CA PHE A 44 16.28 -2.80 1.23
C PHE A 44 16.78 -1.46 0.68
N GLN A 45 16.15 -0.97 -0.38
CA GLN A 45 16.52 0.27 -1.05
C GLN A 45 15.35 1.25 -1.01
N GLY A 46 15.64 2.53 -0.78
CA GLY A 46 14.63 3.60 -0.73
C GLY A 46 14.03 3.82 0.65
N ALA A 47 13.08 4.76 0.71
CA ALA A 47 12.36 5.10 1.95
C ALA A 47 11.47 3.95 2.43
N ALA A 48 11.26 3.88 3.74
CA ALA A 48 10.45 2.84 4.36
C ALA A 48 8.99 2.93 3.87
N PRO A 49 8.41 1.83 3.35
CA PRO A 49 7.02 1.86 2.90
C PRO A 49 6.06 1.89 4.08
N THR A 50 5.11 2.82 4.04
CA THR A 50 4.01 3.00 4.99
C THR A 50 2.68 2.97 4.23
N ASN A 51 1.55 2.87 4.91
CA ASN A 51 0.21 2.91 4.29
C ASN A 51 0.02 1.79 3.24
N GLN A 52 0.46 0.58 3.58
CA GLN A 52 0.34 -0.61 2.75
C GLN A 52 -0.28 -1.76 3.54
N TRP A 53 -0.76 -2.78 2.84
CA TRP A 53 -1.34 -3.99 3.44
C TRP A 53 -0.37 -4.76 4.34
N TYR A 54 0.94 -4.53 4.16
CA TYR A 54 2.03 -5.17 4.88
C TYR A 54 2.76 -4.25 5.86
N SER A 55 2.30 -3.01 6.08
CA SER A 55 3.06 -2.03 6.85
C SER A 55 3.42 -2.48 8.27
N SER A 56 2.62 -3.35 8.91
CA SER A 56 2.97 -3.87 10.24
C SER A 56 4.33 -4.59 10.27
N LEU A 57 4.75 -5.18 9.16
CA LEU A 57 6.08 -5.80 9.01
C LEU A 57 7.23 -4.80 9.20
N VAL A 58 7.03 -3.55 8.79
CA VAL A 58 8.05 -2.50 8.87
C VAL A 58 8.08 -1.86 10.27
N TRP A 59 6.96 -1.94 11.00
CA TRP A 59 6.78 -1.23 12.26
C TRP A 59 6.88 -2.12 13.52
N GLU A 60 6.91 -3.44 13.38
CA GLU A 60 6.94 -4.39 14.49
C GLU A 60 8.03 -5.46 14.32
N LYS A 61 8.38 -6.14 15.42
CA LYS A 61 9.36 -7.23 15.44
C LYS A 61 9.12 -8.27 14.34
N HIS A 62 7.86 -8.60 14.09
CA HIS A 62 7.44 -9.47 13.00
C HIS A 62 6.34 -8.79 12.21
N SER A 63 5.11 -9.29 12.21
CA SER A 63 3.97 -8.55 11.66
C SER A 63 2.72 -8.80 12.49
N GLN A 64 1.74 -7.92 12.35
CA GLN A 64 0.35 -8.25 12.63
C GLN A 64 -0.20 -9.18 11.54
N ASN A 65 -1.48 -9.48 11.62
CA ASN A 65 -2.20 -10.13 10.54
C ASN A 65 -2.14 -9.28 9.26
N MET A 66 -1.71 -9.91 8.18
CA MET A 66 -1.69 -9.35 6.84
C MET A 66 -2.58 -10.17 5.92
N PHE A 67 -3.11 -9.54 4.88
CA PHE A 67 -4.08 -10.17 3.98
C PHE A 67 -3.61 -10.14 2.52
N PRO A 68 -2.51 -10.83 2.16
CA PRO A 68 -2.10 -11.04 0.77
C PRO A 68 -3.09 -12.01 0.09
N HIS A 69 -4.34 -11.56 -0.10
CA HIS A 69 -5.42 -12.42 -0.55
C HIS A 69 -5.03 -13.23 -1.81
N PRO A 70 -5.43 -14.51 -1.90
CA PRO A 70 -6.51 -15.16 -1.13
C PRO A 70 -6.14 -15.59 0.30
N MET A 71 -4.86 -15.59 0.67
CA MET A 71 -4.41 -16.02 2.00
C MET A 71 -4.44 -14.86 3.02
N GLY A 72 -4.51 -15.23 4.30
CA GLY A 72 -4.03 -14.41 5.41
C GLY A 72 -2.66 -14.90 5.87
N ALA A 73 -1.80 -14.01 6.33
CA ALA A 73 -0.42 -14.30 6.66
C ALA A 73 0.06 -13.52 7.90
N VAL A 74 0.93 -14.15 8.70
CA VAL A 74 1.55 -13.54 9.90
C VAL A 74 3.02 -13.96 9.95
N PHE A 75 3.94 -13.01 9.89
CA PHE A 75 5.32 -13.28 10.26
C PHE A 75 5.38 -13.47 11.78
N CYS A 76 6.07 -14.52 12.23
CA CYS A 76 6.17 -14.92 13.63
C CYS A 76 7.57 -15.45 13.92
N ASP A 77 7.87 -15.75 15.19
CA ASP A 77 9.18 -16.27 15.60
C ASP A 77 9.67 -17.45 14.73
N ALA A 78 8.79 -18.39 14.39
CA ALA A 78 9.15 -19.63 13.70
C ALA A 78 9.15 -19.55 12.16
N GLY A 79 8.82 -18.39 11.58
CA GLY A 79 8.69 -18.20 10.13
C GLY A 79 7.44 -17.43 9.73
N LEU A 80 6.76 -17.88 8.68
CA LEU A 80 5.52 -17.30 8.17
C LEU A 80 4.36 -18.26 8.40
N ALA A 81 3.39 -17.86 9.22
CA ALA A 81 2.11 -18.55 9.34
C ALA A 81 1.17 -18.10 8.22
N ILE A 82 0.48 -19.04 7.58
CA ILE A 82 -0.57 -18.77 6.59
C ILE A 82 -1.86 -19.48 6.95
N ALA A 83 -3.00 -18.88 6.58
CA ALA A 83 -4.32 -19.46 6.70
C ALA A 83 -5.20 -19.01 5.52
N TYR A 84 -6.34 -19.69 5.31
CA TYR A 84 -7.33 -19.27 4.32
C TYR A 84 -8.59 -18.66 4.97
N PRO A 85 -8.68 -17.33 5.09
CA PRO A 85 -9.82 -16.68 5.75
C PRO A 85 -11.13 -16.82 4.98
N GLY A 86 -11.08 -17.04 3.66
CA GLY A 86 -12.27 -17.21 2.82
C GLY A 86 -13.11 -18.44 3.14
N ALA A 87 -12.53 -19.48 3.76
CA ALA A 87 -13.25 -20.66 4.22
C ALA A 87 -13.93 -20.46 5.58
N ALA A 88 -13.58 -19.39 6.31
CA ALA A 88 -14.07 -19.09 7.66
C ALA A 88 -14.75 -17.71 7.70
N MET A 89 -15.51 -17.37 6.66
CA MET A 89 -16.24 -16.11 6.61
C MET A 89 -17.49 -16.17 7.51
N VAL A 90 -17.64 -15.15 8.35
CA VAL A 90 -18.82 -14.89 9.17
C VAL A 90 -19.37 -13.52 8.84
N SER A 91 -20.69 -13.38 8.89
CA SER A 91 -21.38 -12.12 8.63
C SER A 91 -22.45 -11.85 9.69
N SER A 92 -22.50 -10.62 10.18
CA SER A 92 -23.58 -10.05 10.98
C SER A 92 -24.07 -8.74 10.36
N ASP A 93 -25.05 -8.09 10.99
CA ASP A 93 -25.50 -6.76 10.59
C ASP A 93 -24.39 -5.69 10.71
N ASP A 94 -23.38 -5.94 11.56
CA ASP A 94 -22.29 -4.99 11.84
C ASP A 94 -21.04 -5.24 10.98
N ALA A 95 -20.76 -6.49 10.58
CA ALA A 95 -19.50 -6.82 9.92
C ALA A 95 -19.53 -8.12 9.10
N ILE A 96 -18.65 -8.19 8.10
CA ILE A 96 -18.25 -9.43 7.41
C ILE A 96 -16.76 -9.64 7.70
N MET A 97 -16.41 -10.78 8.29
CA MET A 97 -15.04 -11.09 8.71
C MET A 97 -14.60 -12.46 8.22
N GLY A 98 -13.33 -12.60 7.84
CA GLY A 98 -12.71 -13.89 7.57
C GLY A 98 -11.81 -14.29 8.74
N GLY A 99 -12.03 -15.48 9.31
CA GLY A 99 -11.30 -15.95 10.48
C GLY A 99 -10.02 -16.74 10.20
N GLY A 100 -9.33 -17.17 11.26
CA GLY A 100 -8.25 -18.17 11.19
C GLY A 100 -6.83 -17.63 10.99
N VAL A 101 -6.67 -16.32 10.75
CA VAL A 101 -5.35 -15.69 10.60
C VAL A 101 -4.72 -15.45 11.98
N SER A 102 -3.60 -16.11 12.24
CA SER A 102 -2.82 -15.96 13.47
C SER A 102 -1.40 -16.52 13.27
N SER A 103 -0.53 -16.36 14.28
CA SER A 103 0.78 -17.01 14.34
C SER A 103 0.71 -18.55 14.40
N HIS A 104 -0.48 -19.12 14.58
CA HIS A 104 -0.77 -20.56 14.56
C HIS A 104 -1.73 -20.92 13.42
N GLY A 105 -1.61 -20.23 12.27
CA GLY A 105 -2.40 -20.48 11.08
C GLY A 105 -2.38 -21.95 10.62
N ASP A 106 -2.96 -22.22 9.46
CA ASP A 106 -3.02 -23.59 8.93
C ASP A 106 -1.62 -24.20 8.75
N ILE A 107 -0.66 -23.40 8.27
CA ILE A 107 0.73 -23.83 8.06
C ILE A 107 1.67 -22.76 8.59
N VAL A 108 2.64 -23.14 9.43
CA VAL A 108 3.81 -22.31 9.74
C VAL A 108 4.98 -22.78 8.89
N ILE A 109 5.35 -21.94 7.93
CA ILE A 109 6.45 -22.15 6.97
C ILE A 109 7.74 -21.62 7.59
N GLY A 110 8.70 -22.49 7.85
CA GLY A 110 9.92 -22.16 8.58
C GLY A 110 11.16 -22.90 8.08
N HIS A 111 12.20 -22.84 8.91
CA HIS A 111 13.54 -23.33 8.62
C HIS A 111 14.08 -24.17 9.78
N SER A 112 14.78 -25.28 9.51
CA SER A 112 15.20 -26.22 10.58
C SER A 112 16.12 -25.62 11.64
N GLU A 113 16.95 -24.66 11.24
CA GLU A 113 17.92 -23.99 12.14
C GLU A 113 17.41 -22.64 12.69
N ILE A 114 16.17 -22.26 12.36
CA ILE A 114 15.53 -21.04 12.89
C ILE A 114 14.31 -21.49 13.69
N GLU A 115 14.50 -21.68 14.99
CA GLU A 115 13.41 -21.99 15.92
C GLU A 115 12.60 -20.75 16.28
N ALA A 116 13.30 -19.66 16.60
CA ALA A 116 12.73 -18.36 16.93
C ALA A 116 13.65 -17.25 16.41
N ALA A 117 13.19 -16.50 15.42
CA ALA A 117 13.90 -15.36 14.86
C ALA A 117 13.84 -14.15 15.81
N GLY A 118 14.93 -13.39 15.89
CA GLY A 118 14.96 -12.13 16.65
C GLY A 118 14.02 -11.06 16.08
N SER A 119 13.83 -11.05 14.77
CA SER A 119 12.83 -10.24 14.06
C SER A 119 12.62 -10.80 12.65
N THR A 120 11.61 -10.28 11.95
CA THR A 120 11.49 -10.39 10.50
C THR A 120 11.71 -9.01 9.90
N LEU A 121 12.58 -8.92 8.90
CA LEU A 121 12.87 -7.67 8.22
C LEU A 121 12.27 -7.69 6.81
N LEU A 122 11.79 -6.55 6.33
CA LEU A 122 11.47 -6.38 4.92
C LEU A 122 12.77 -6.38 4.09
N ASP A 123 12.97 -7.40 3.26
CA ASP A 123 14.17 -7.58 2.42
C ASP A 123 14.02 -6.86 1.08
N SER A 124 12.81 -6.89 0.51
CA SER A 124 12.45 -6.17 -0.72
C SER A 124 10.94 -5.99 -0.85
N ASN A 125 10.53 -5.02 -1.65
CA ASN A 125 9.16 -4.85 -2.13
C ASN A 125 9.12 -4.50 -3.62
N SER A 126 7.98 -4.74 -4.23
CA SER A 126 7.57 -4.20 -5.52
C SER A 126 6.15 -3.67 -5.37
N GLN A 127 5.38 -3.44 -6.45
CA GLN A 127 4.10 -2.76 -6.31
C GLN A 127 3.05 -3.53 -5.49
N TRP A 128 3.05 -4.86 -5.49
CA TRP A 128 2.11 -5.64 -4.67
C TRP A 128 2.68 -6.95 -4.10
N PHE A 129 4.00 -7.13 -4.18
CA PHE A 129 4.73 -8.24 -3.55
C PHE A 129 5.79 -7.72 -2.58
N ILE A 130 6.01 -8.47 -1.51
CA ILE A 130 7.08 -8.25 -0.53
C ILE A 130 7.87 -9.53 -0.28
N THR A 131 9.12 -9.39 0.16
CA THR A 131 9.92 -10.48 0.70
C THR A 131 10.30 -10.16 2.14
N GLY A 132 9.85 -10.99 3.08
CA GLY A 132 10.33 -10.97 4.47
C GLY A 132 11.53 -11.89 4.65
N VAL A 133 12.51 -11.49 5.47
CA VAL A 133 13.70 -12.29 5.79
C VAL A 133 13.84 -12.52 7.29
N GLN A 134 14.16 -13.77 7.65
CA GLN A 134 14.59 -14.18 8.98
C GLN A 134 15.97 -14.79 8.93
N LYS A 135 16.77 -14.58 9.99
CA LYS A 135 18.14 -15.08 10.11
C LYS A 135 18.39 -15.68 11.49
N SER A 136 19.26 -16.69 11.56
CA SER A 136 19.85 -17.23 12.78
C SER A 136 21.26 -17.74 12.47
N GLY A 137 22.29 -17.03 12.95
CA GLY A 137 23.66 -17.23 12.48
C GLY A 137 23.74 -17.10 10.95
N GLU A 138 24.37 -18.09 10.30
CA GLU A 138 24.48 -18.16 8.84
C GLU A 138 23.19 -18.66 8.14
N SER A 139 22.20 -19.12 8.90
CA SER A 139 20.95 -19.63 8.34
C SER A 139 20.00 -18.49 7.98
N VAL A 140 19.38 -18.57 6.80
CA VAL A 140 18.49 -17.53 6.29
C VAL A 140 17.24 -18.17 5.70
N LEU A 141 16.08 -17.57 5.97
CA LEU A 141 14.82 -17.88 5.31
C LEU A 141 14.22 -16.60 4.73
N ARG A 142 13.97 -16.60 3.41
CA ARG A 142 13.23 -15.54 2.71
C ARG A 142 11.89 -16.08 2.26
N MET A 143 10.85 -15.31 2.49
CA MET A 143 9.47 -15.68 2.17
C MET A 143 8.82 -14.54 1.39
N THR A 144 8.45 -14.81 0.14
CA THR A 144 7.86 -13.84 -0.77
C THR A 144 6.36 -14.11 -0.91
N ILE A 145 5.57 -13.07 -0.64
CA ILE A 145 4.10 -13.05 -0.66
C ILE A 145 3.61 -11.77 -1.34
N GLY A 146 2.39 -11.79 -1.86
CA GLY A 146 1.81 -10.61 -2.49
C GLY A 146 0.32 -10.76 -2.76
N HIS A 147 -0.35 -9.63 -2.97
CA HIS A 147 -1.76 -9.65 -3.35
C HIS A 147 -1.99 -10.46 -4.63
N GLY A 148 -3.07 -11.23 -4.63
CA GLY A 148 -3.45 -12.12 -5.71
C GLY A 148 -2.53 -13.34 -5.86
N SER A 149 -1.51 -13.52 -5.03
CA SER A 149 -0.68 -14.73 -5.10
C SER A 149 -1.31 -15.85 -4.29
N PRO A 150 -1.62 -17.02 -4.89
CA PRO A 150 -1.95 -18.19 -4.10
C PRO A 150 -0.68 -18.87 -3.55
N PHE A 151 0.51 -18.39 -3.90
CA PHE A 151 1.80 -18.96 -3.49
C PHE A 151 2.49 -18.14 -2.39
N VAL A 152 3.16 -18.86 -1.50
CA VAL A 152 4.32 -18.41 -0.74
C VAL A 152 5.56 -18.99 -1.40
N PHE A 153 6.47 -18.14 -1.87
CA PHE A 153 7.75 -18.57 -2.44
C PHE A 153 8.86 -18.45 -1.40
N CYS A 154 9.67 -19.50 -1.25
CA CYS A 154 10.70 -19.53 -0.21
C CYS A 154 12.09 -19.76 -0.79
N ARG A 155 13.07 -18.99 -0.28
CA ARG A 155 14.50 -19.23 -0.49
C ARG A 155 15.17 -19.45 0.87
N LEU A 156 16.15 -20.33 0.95
CA LEU A 156 16.84 -20.62 2.20
C LEU A 156 18.35 -20.79 2.04
N VAL A 157 19.09 -20.49 3.10
CA VAL A 157 20.54 -20.77 3.24
C VAL A 157 20.75 -21.48 4.56
N GLY A 158 21.60 -22.52 4.55
CA GLY A 158 21.73 -23.43 5.69
C GLY A 158 20.49 -24.31 5.87
N GLY A 159 20.56 -25.27 6.79
CA GLY A 159 19.40 -26.07 7.23
C GLY A 159 18.53 -26.71 6.14
N ARG A 160 17.24 -26.85 6.47
CA ARG A 160 16.21 -27.51 5.66
C ARG A 160 14.87 -26.79 5.77
N PRO A 161 14.01 -26.84 4.74
CA PRO A 161 12.63 -26.39 4.82
C PRO A 161 11.88 -27.16 5.90
N ARG A 162 11.09 -26.45 6.72
CA ARG A 162 10.24 -27.05 7.75
C ARG A 162 8.83 -26.47 7.69
N LEU A 163 7.83 -27.34 7.73
CA LEU A 163 6.43 -26.96 7.86
C LEU A 163 5.89 -27.49 9.19
N ARG A 164 5.20 -26.65 9.94
CA ARG A 164 4.51 -27.03 11.18
C ARG A 164 3.02 -26.82 11.02
N PHE A 165 2.25 -27.74 11.61
CA PHE A 165 0.80 -27.74 11.61
C PHE A 165 0.31 -27.89 13.05
N ALA A 166 -0.89 -27.37 13.37
CA ALA A 166 -1.49 -27.60 14.69
C ALA A 166 -1.80 -29.09 14.92
N HIS A 167 -2.23 -29.79 13.86
CA HIS A 167 -2.46 -31.23 13.83
C HIS A 167 -1.90 -31.82 12.53
N ALA A 168 -1.65 -33.12 12.51
CA ALA A 168 -1.18 -33.80 11.30
C ALA A 168 -2.16 -33.54 10.13
N PRO A 169 -1.69 -33.00 9.00
CA PRO A 169 -2.57 -32.74 7.87
C PRO A 169 -2.88 -34.05 7.13
N THR A 170 -4.02 -34.07 6.44
CA THR A 170 -4.36 -35.19 5.56
C THR A 170 -3.64 -35.03 4.24
N VAL A 171 -2.80 -35.99 3.86
CA VAL A 171 -2.21 -36.02 2.51
C VAL A 171 -3.24 -36.63 1.55
N PHE A 172 -3.93 -35.80 0.76
CA PHE A 172 -4.92 -36.27 -0.21
C PHE A 172 -4.25 -36.75 -1.51
N MET A 173 -3.04 -36.29 -1.80
CA MET A 173 -2.32 -36.66 -3.01
C MET A 173 -0.81 -36.57 -2.85
N LYS A 174 -0.10 -37.48 -3.52
CA LYS A 174 1.36 -37.46 -3.67
C LYS A 174 1.70 -37.60 -5.14
N LEU A 175 2.15 -36.51 -5.77
CA LEU A 175 2.60 -36.55 -7.17
C LEU A 175 4.04 -37.08 -7.27
N SER A 176 4.86 -36.78 -6.25
CA SER A 176 6.24 -37.26 -6.10
C SER A 176 6.65 -37.15 -4.62
N ASP A 177 7.86 -37.57 -4.27
CA ASP A 177 8.44 -37.32 -2.93
C ASP A 177 8.60 -35.82 -2.62
N SER A 178 8.73 -34.98 -3.66
CA SER A 178 8.90 -33.54 -3.53
C SER A 178 7.57 -32.76 -3.58
N VAL A 179 6.49 -33.35 -4.10
CA VAL A 179 5.20 -32.67 -4.33
C VAL A 179 4.04 -33.40 -3.67
N LEU A 180 3.45 -32.74 -2.67
CA LEU A 180 2.31 -33.24 -1.90
C LEU A 180 1.12 -32.29 -1.99
N GLY A 181 -0.08 -32.85 -2.09
CA GLY A 181 -1.35 -32.18 -1.82
C GLY A 181 -1.84 -32.54 -0.42
N ILE A 182 -2.10 -31.54 0.41
CA ILE A 182 -2.53 -31.71 1.80
C ILE A 182 -3.81 -30.93 2.12
N THR A 183 -4.54 -31.39 3.13
CA THR A 183 -5.70 -30.71 3.70
C THR A 183 -5.44 -30.41 5.17
N VAL A 184 -5.63 -29.14 5.57
CA VAL A 184 -5.52 -28.64 6.94
C VAL A 184 -6.81 -27.92 7.28
N ARG A 185 -7.53 -28.34 8.34
CA ARG A 185 -8.79 -27.70 8.79
C ARG A 185 -9.82 -27.47 7.66
N GLY A 186 -9.85 -28.38 6.68
CA GLY A 186 -10.75 -28.28 5.50
C GLY A 186 -10.18 -27.47 4.32
N ASN A 187 -9.07 -26.75 4.51
CA ASN A 187 -8.39 -25.97 3.47
C ASN A 187 -7.33 -26.83 2.75
N HIS A 188 -7.21 -26.66 1.43
CA HIS A 188 -6.32 -27.46 0.59
C HIS A 188 -5.05 -26.71 0.23
N TYR A 189 -3.90 -27.36 0.34
CA TYR A 189 -2.60 -26.78 0.02
C TYR A 189 -1.75 -27.72 -0.82
N GLY A 190 -0.94 -27.15 -1.71
CA GLY A 190 0.15 -27.83 -2.38
C GLY A 190 1.47 -27.47 -1.71
N ILE A 191 2.32 -28.47 -1.48
CA ILE A 191 3.69 -28.29 -1.00
C ILE A 191 4.63 -28.76 -2.11
N PHE A 192 5.54 -27.88 -2.54
CA PHE A 192 6.39 -28.10 -3.71
C PHE A 192 7.86 -27.91 -3.33
N GLY A 193 8.55 -29.03 -3.10
CA GLY A 193 10.00 -29.08 -2.98
C GLY A 193 10.68 -29.20 -4.34
N ALA A 194 11.94 -28.80 -4.41
CA ALA A 194 12.75 -28.91 -5.63
C ALA A 194 12.85 -30.36 -6.15
N ALA A 195 13.11 -30.52 -7.45
CA ALA A 195 13.35 -31.84 -8.03
C ALA A 195 14.47 -32.59 -7.29
N GLY A 196 14.20 -33.84 -6.91
CA GLY A 196 15.11 -34.68 -6.12
C GLY A 196 15.04 -34.45 -4.60
N SER A 197 14.18 -33.55 -4.11
CA SER A 197 13.90 -33.41 -2.68
C SER A 197 12.87 -34.43 -2.18
N LYS A 198 12.80 -34.59 -0.86
CA LYS A 198 11.81 -35.46 -0.21
C LYS A 198 11.25 -34.82 1.05
N TRP A 199 9.92 -34.75 1.16
CA TRP A 199 9.25 -34.38 2.40
C TRP A 199 9.14 -35.60 3.34
N ASN A 200 9.76 -35.48 4.51
CA ASN A 200 9.68 -36.46 5.59
C ASN A 200 8.72 -35.99 6.69
N GLY A 201 8.23 -36.92 7.50
CA GLY A 201 7.31 -36.64 8.60
C GLY A 201 5.82 -36.68 8.21
N THR A 202 5.48 -37.15 7.01
CA THR A 202 4.08 -37.36 6.58
C THR A 202 3.31 -38.19 7.60
N GLY A 203 2.11 -37.73 7.98
CA GLY A 203 1.31 -38.32 9.07
C GLY A 203 1.61 -37.74 10.46
N THR A 204 2.56 -36.80 10.59
CA THR A 204 2.82 -36.05 11.82
C THR A 204 2.49 -34.56 11.66
N ALA A 205 2.59 -33.78 12.74
CA ALA A 205 2.38 -32.34 12.73
C ALA A 205 3.60 -31.52 12.24
N THR A 206 4.72 -32.17 11.85
CA THR A 206 5.91 -31.47 11.35
C THR A 206 6.49 -32.16 10.13
N TYR A 207 6.58 -31.44 9.02
CA TYR A 207 7.23 -31.93 7.80
C TYR A 207 8.57 -31.23 7.61
N VAL A 208 9.60 -31.99 7.22
CA VAL A 208 10.94 -31.46 6.91
C VAL A 208 11.36 -31.97 5.55
N SER A 209 11.79 -31.08 4.66
CA SER A 209 12.28 -31.48 3.34
C SER A 209 13.78 -31.78 3.40
N GLU A 210 14.17 -32.98 2.99
CA GLU A 210 15.55 -33.28 2.61
C GLU A 210 15.81 -32.73 1.21
N THR A 211 16.73 -31.80 1.10
CA THR A 211 17.06 -31.13 -0.17
C THR A 211 18.48 -30.60 -0.14
N LYS A 212 19.11 -30.53 -1.32
CA LYS A 212 20.38 -29.79 -1.55
C LYS A 212 20.15 -28.47 -2.27
N LYS A 213 18.88 -28.11 -2.51
CA LYS A 213 18.45 -26.91 -3.21
C LYS A 213 17.95 -25.88 -2.21
N ASP A 214 18.07 -24.62 -2.59
CA ASP A 214 17.82 -23.44 -1.78
C ASP A 214 16.42 -22.86 -1.97
N TYR A 215 15.46 -23.64 -2.49
CA TYR A 215 14.10 -23.17 -2.79
C TYR A 215 13.02 -24.22 -2.56
N PHE A 216 11.83 -23.74 -2.23
CA PHE A 216 10.58 -24.48 -2.20
C PHE A 216 9.40 -23.49 -2.22
N SER A 217 8.18 -23.99 -2.40
CA SER A 217 6.97 -23.16 -2.28
C SER A 217 5.81 -23.91 -1.64
N VAL A 218 4.86 -23.15 -1.13
CA VAL A 218 3.58 -23.62 -0.61
C VAL A 218 2.49 -22.82 -1.30
N ALA A 219 1.38 -23.45 -1.67
CA ALA A 219 0.27 -22.76 -2.31
C ALA A 219 -1.08 -23.16 -1.73
N LEU A 220 -1.98 -22.19 -1.61
CA LEU A 220 -3.39 -22.43 -1.35
C LEU A 220 -4.07 -22.94 -2.63
N LEU A 221 -4.70 -24.11 -2.57
CA LEU A 221 -5.42 -24.71 -3.69
C LEU A 221 -6.93 -24.44 -3.57
N PRO A 222 -7.62 -24.13 -4.68
CA PRO A 222 -9.07 -23.91 -4.68
C PRO A 222 -9.87 -25.22 -4.52
N ASP A 223 -9.28 -26.37 -4.83
CA ASP A 223 -9.87 -27.71 -4.70
C ASP A 223 -8.78 -28.78 -4.50
N PRO A 224 -9.12 -30.00 -4.05
CA PRO A 224 -8.16 -31.08 -3.82
C PRO A 224 -7.97 -32.00 -5.05
N SER A 225 -8.24 -31.52 -6.27
CA SER A 225 -8.10 -32.36 -7.46
C SER A 225 -6.65 -32.53 -7.92
N GLU A 226 -6.37 -33.66 -8.56
CA GLU A 226 -5.07 -33.91 -9.21
C GLU A 226 -4.75 -32.86 -10.28
N GLN A 227 -5.76 -32.46 -11.05
CA GLN A 227 -5.62 -31.48 -12.11
C GLN A 227 -5.15 -30.13 -11.55
N THR A 228 -5.76 -29.68 -10.45
CA THR A 228 -5.37 -28.44 -9.76
C THR A 228 -3.96 -28.56 -9.19
N LEU A 229 -3.63 -29.64 -8.47
CA LEU A 229 -2.29 -29.82 -7.91
C LEU A 229 -1.19 -29.84 -9.01
N ARG A 230 -1.42 -30.55 -10.12
CA ARG A 230 -0.50 -30.58 -11.28
C ARG A 230 -0.36 -29.22 -11.95
N MET A 231 -1.45 -28.44 -12.05
CA MET A 231 -1.38 -27.09 -12.57
C MET A 231 -0.51 -26.20 -11.68
N PHE A 232 -0.70 -26.24 -10.37
CA PHE A 232 0.11 -25.48 -9.43
C PHE A 232 1.58 -25.90 -9.44
N ALA A 233 1.86 -27.20 -9.51
CA ALA A 233 3.22 -27.73 -9.61
C ALA A 233 3.99 -27.15 -10.82
N LYS A 234 3.32 -26.86 -11.94
CA LYS A 234 3.93 -26.25 -13.13
C LYS A 234 4.48 -24.83 -12.87
N TYR A 235 3.88 -24.08 -11.94
CA TYR A 235 4.24 -22.69 -11.63
C TYR A 235 4.95 -22.53 -10.28
N ALA A 236 4.98 -23.59 -9.48
CA ALA A 236 5.48 -23.57 -8.10
C ALA A 236 6.94 -23.12 -7.95
N HIS A 237 7.74 -23.21 -9.01
CA HIS A 237 9.15 -22.83 -9.03
C HIS A 237 9.44 -21.61 -9.92
N ASN A 238 8.39 -20.90 -10.36
CA ASN A 238 8.50 -19.56 -10.96
C ASN A 238 8.27 -18.53 -9.86
N HIS A 239 9.29 -18.27 -9.06
CA HIS A 239 9.19 -17.40 -7.89
C HIS A 239 9.00 -15.96 -8.34
N VAL A 240 7.92 -15.31 -7.93
CA VAL A 240 7.72 -13.88 -8.23
C VAL A 240 8.75 -13.06 -7.46
N VAL A 241 9.59 -12.33 -8.19
CA VAL A 241 10.64 -11.46 -7.62
C VAL A 241 10.34 -9.97 -7.83
N GLY A 242 9.36 -9.66 -8.68
CA GLY A 242 8.94 -8.29 -8.97
C GLY A 242 7.51 -8.23 -9.48
N SER A 243 6.88 -7.07 -9.27
CA SER A 243 5.54 -6.78 -9.74
C SER A 243 5.42 -5.31 -10.13
N GLU A 244 4.86 -5.06 -11.32
CA GLU A 244 4.71 -3.70 -11.85
C GLU A 244 3.51 -3.58 -12.78
N THR A 245 2.88 -2.42 -12.75
CA THR A 245 1.88 -1.97 -13.71
C THR A 245 2.47 -0.98 -14.70
N GLN A 246 2.05 -1.12 -15.95
CA GLN A 246 2.13 -0.05 -16.94
C GLN A 246 0.71 0.38 -17.30
N TYR A 247 0.46 1.68 -17.40
CA TYR A 247 -0.86 2.19 -17.74
C TYR A 247 -0.80 3.19 -18.88
N LYS A 248 -1.90 3.28 -19.63
CA LYS A 248 -2.12 4.31 -20.65
C LYS A 248 -3.59 4.67 -20.73
N VAL A 249 -3.88 5.91 -21.09
CA VAL A 249 -5.23 6.34 -21.46
C VAL A 249 -5.38 6.23 -22.97
N GLU A 250 -6.37 5.48 -23.44
CA GLU A 250 -6.63 5.25 -24.86
C GLU A 250 -8.14 5.14 -25.10
N GLN A 251 -8.67 5.94 -26.02
CA GLN A 251 -10.08 5.91 -26.44
C GLN A 251 -11.07 5.97 -25.25
N GLY A 252 -10.86 6.89 -24.31
CA GLY A 252 -11.72 7.05 -23.13
C GLY A 252 -11.63 5.91 -22.11
N HIS A 253 -10.59 5.08 -22.17
CA HIS A 253 -10.34 4.00 -21.21
C HIS A 253 -8.97 4.14 -20.57
N LEU A 254 -8.87 3.80 -19.30
CA LEU A 254 -7.61 3.48 -18.64
C LEU A 254 -7.31 2.00 -18.90
N ILE A 255 -6.21 1.74 -19.59
CA ILE A 255 -5.68 0.40 -19.84
C ILE A 255 -4.51 0.19 -18.90
N THR A 256 -4.59 -0.83 -18.05
CA THR A 256 -3.54 -1.16 -17.09
C THR A 256 -3.06 -2.60 -17.32
N ASP A 257 -1.77 -2.74 -17.64
CA ASP A 257 -1.06 -4.01 -17.75
C ASP A 257 -0.37 -4.34 -16.43
N TYR A 258 -0.87 -5.34 -15.71
CA TYR A 258 -0.25 -5.90 -14.50
C TYR A 258 0.74 -6.98 -14.91
N ARG A 259 2.01 -6.86 -14.49
CA ARG A 259 3.08 -7.79 -14.86
C ARG A 259 3.75 -8.38 -13.63
N PHE A 260 4.06 -9.68 -13.72
CA PHE A 260 4.86 -10.41 -12.75
C PHE A 260 6.22 -10.71 -13.35
N GLU A 261 7.27 -10.33 -12.64
CA GLU A 261 8.63 -10.77 -12.92
C GLU A 261 8.90 -12.03 -12.10
N VAL A 262 9.38 -13.09 -12.77
CA VAL A 262 9.61 -14.39 -12.15
C VAL A 262 11.06 -14.85 -12.33
N ASP A 263 11.61 -15.39 -11.26
CA ASP A 263 12.85 -16.16 -11.25
C ASP A 263 12.48 -17.66 -11.32
N SER A 264 12.76 -18.28 -12.46
CA SER A 264 12.43 -19.70 -12.73
C SER A 264 13.56 -20.61 -12.27
N LEU A 265 13.23 -21.56 -11.39
CA LEU A 265 14.20 -22.38 -10.67
C LEU A 265 14.20 -23.84 -11.11
N GLY A 266 15.39 -24.44 -11.13
CA GLY A 266 15.56 -25.82 -11.58
C GLY A 266 15.13 -25.97 -13.04
N ASP A 267 14.23 -26.92 -13.31
CA ASP A 267 13.74 -27.22 -14.65
C ASP A 267 12.47 -26.42 -15.02
N ALA A 268 12.07 -25.45 -14.18
CA ALA A 268 10.88 -24.66 -14.39
C ALA A 268 11.00 -23.79 -15.65
N GLN A 269 9.94 -23.78 -16.46
CA GLN A 269 9.84 -22.93 -17.64
C GLN A 269 9.33 -21.54 -17.24
N PRO A 270 9.85 -20.44 -17.84
CA PRO A 270 9.47 -19.05 -17.51
C PRO A 270 8.10 -18.67 -18.08
N ALA A 271 7.06 -19.38 -17.63
CA ALA A 271 5.68 -19.28 -18.06
C ALA A 271 4.87 -18.24 -17.26
N GLY A 272 5.50 -17.51 -16.34
CA GLY A 272 4.84 -16.60 -15.40
C GLY A 272 4.39 -17.32 -14.13
N THR A 273 3.27 -16.89 -13.54
CA THR A 273 2.73 -17.42 -12.26
C THR A 273 1.24 -17.70 -12.35
N LEU A 274 0.64 -18.21 -11.28
CA LEU A 274 -0.80 -18.18 -11.06
C LEU A 274 -1.15 -16.94 -10.22
N PHE A 275 -2.25 -16.29 -10.55
CA PHE A 275 -2.72 -15.10 -9.86
C PHE A 275 -4.24 -15.10 -9.68
N ALA A 276 -4.73 -14.56 -8.58
CA ALA A 276 -6.13 -14.46 -8.23
C ALA A 276 -6.57 -12.99 -8.30
N THR A 277 -7.53 -12.71 -9.16
CA THR A 277 -7.98 -11.34 -9.45
C THR A 277 -9.16 -10.94 -8.58
N TYR A 278 -9.18 -9.70 -8.08
CA TYR A 278 -10.32 -9.15 -7.35
C TYR A 278 -11.51 -8.82 -8.26
N PRO A 279 -12.74 -8.66 -7.73
CA PRO A 279 -13.90 -8.25 -8.52
C PRO A 279 -13.72 -6.99 -9.36
N HIS A 280 -13.04 -5.96 -8.83
CA HIS A 280 -12.77 -4.74 -9.61
C HIS A 280 -11.82 -4.99 -10.79
N GLN A 281 -11.01 -6.06 -10.75
CA GLN A 281 -10.11 -6.43 -11.84
C GLN A 281 -10.84 -7.31 -12.85
N TRP A 282 -11.37 -8.47 -12.45
CA TRP A 282 -11.98 -9.42 -13.39
C TRP A 282 -13.24 -8.91 -14.07
N LYS A 283 -13.93 -7.90 -13.50
CA LYS A 283 -15.04 -7.21 -14.16
C LYS A 283 -14.62 -6.47 -15.45
N TYR A 284 -13.35 -6.05 -15.53
CA TYR A 284 -12.81 -5.25 -16.64
C TYR A 284 -11.62 -5.93 -17.33
N LEU A 285 -11.47 -7.24 -17.16
CA LEU A 285 -10.28 -7.97 -17.57
C LEU A 285 -10.40 -8.45 -19.01
N ALA A 286 -9.32 -8.31 -19.78
CA ALA A 286 -9.28 -8.68 -21.20
C ALA A 286 -8.83 -10.14 -21.44
N ASN A 287 -8.14 -10.75 -20.46
CA ASN A 287 -7.58 -12.09 -20.58
C ASN A 287 -8.59 -13.19 -20.16
N PRO A 288 -8.55 -14.40 -20.74
CA PRO A 288 -9.33 -15.50 -20.19
C PRO A 288 -8.77 -15.91 -18.82
N LEU A 289 -9.67 -16.22 -17.88
CA LEU A 289 -9.36 -16.80 -16.58
C LEU A 289 -9.66 -18.31 -16.60
N THR A 290 -9.27 -19.00 -15.55
CA THR A 290 -9.71 -20.39 -15.31
C THR A 290 -11.08 -20.40 -14.64
N GLU A 291 -11.70 -21.58 -14.56
CA GLU A 291 -12.96 -21.79 -13.82
C GLU A 291 -12.77 -21.81 -12.29
N LEU A 292 -11.53 -21.75 -11.82
CA LEU A 292 -11.19 -21.83 -10.40
C LEU A 292 -11.25 -20.45 -9.74
N ALA A 293 -11.65 -20.43 -8.47
CA ALA A 293 -11.78 -19.22 -7.69
C ALA A 293 -11.59 -19.47 -6.19
N TYR A 294 -11.36 -18.38 -5.45
CA TYR A 294 -11.36 -18.34 -4.00
C TYR A 294 -12.46 -17.39 -3.52
N GLU A 295 -13.11 -17.73 -2.42
CA GLU A 295 -13.92 -16.78 -1.66
C GLU A 295 -13.01 -15.84 -0.83
N SER A 296 -13.47 -14.61 -0.62
CA SER A 296 -12.79 -13.61 0.22
C SER A 296 -13.81 -12.57 0.72
N VAL A 297 -13.44 -11.80 1.75
CA VAL A 297 -14.25 -10.66 2.23
C VAL A 297 -14.44 -9.55 1.18
N ARG A 298 -13.62 -9.55 0.12
CA ARG A 298 -13.76 -8.67 -1.05
C ARG A 298 -14.58 -9.30 -2.17
N GLY A 299 -15.22 -10.45 -1.92
CA GLY A 299 -15.94 -11.25 -2.91
C GLY A 299 -15.05 -12.28 -3.62
N LYS A 300 -15.63 -12.96 -4.60
CA LYS A 300 -14.97 -14.05 -5.34
C LYS A 300 -13.74 -13.55 -6.11
N MET A 301 -12.59 -14.15 -5.83
CA MET A 301 -11.34 -13.93 -6.55
C MET A 301 -11.11 -15.00 -7.60
N LYS A 302 -11.02 -14.63 -8.88
CA LYS A 302 -10.93 -15.58 -9.99
C LYS A 302 -9.48 -15.84 -10.39
N LEU A 303 -9.14 -17.12 -10.58
CA LEU A 303 -7.76 -17.55 -10.84
C LEU A 303 -7.41 -17.45 -12.33
N GLY A 304 -6.30 -16.78 -12.63
CA GLY A 304 -5.65 -16.73 -13.94
C GLY A 304 -4.24 -17.31 -13.91
N LYS A 305 -3.63 -17.41 -15.09
CA LYS A 305 -2.26 -17.92 -15.26
C LYS A 305 -1.52 -17.13 -16.34
N GLY A 306 -0.23 -16.89 -16.15
CA GLY A 306 0.64 -16.25 -17.13
C GLY A 306 1.56 -15.20 -16.51
N LYS A 307 2.14 -14.37 -17.37
CA LYS A 307 3.10 -13.30 -16.97
C LYS A 307 2.42 -12.03 -16.44
N GLY A 308 1.09 -11.99 -16.49
CA GLY A 308 0.33 -10.78 -16.20
C GLY A 308 -1.10 -10.84 -16.73
N PHE A 309 -1.84 -9.77 -16.49
CA PHE A 309 -3.18 -9.55 -17.02
C PHE A 309 -3.41 -8.07 -17.32
N ARG A 310 -4.43 -7.78 -18.13
CA ARG A 310 -4.81 -6.43 -18.51
C ARG A 310 -6.22 -6.11 -18.08
N THR A 311 -6.41 -4.93 -17.48
CA THR A 311 -7.73 -4.32 -17.29
C THR A 311 -7.96 -3.21 -18.30
N ARG A 312 -9.22 -2.99 -18.68
CA ARG A 312 -9.68 -1.88 -19.51
C ARG A 312 -10.89 -1.23 -18.85
N ILE A 313 -10.66 -0.14 -18.13
CA ILE A 313 -11.68 0.55 -17.33
C ILE A 313 -12.14 1.80 -18.08
N PRO A 314 -13.45 2.01 -18.30
CA PRO A 314 -13.95 3.25 -18.89
C PRO A 314 -13.68 4.42 -17.94
N LEU A 315 -13.10 5.50 -18.47
CA LEU A 315 -12.89 6.73 -17.71
C LEU A 315 -14.14 7.59 -17.77
N GLN A 316 -14.59 8.04 -16.60
CA GLN A 316 -15.56 9.11 -16.49
C GLN A 316 -14.80 10.41 -16.33
N GLY A 317 -15.19 11.45 -17.09
CA GLY A 317 -14.59 12.78 -16.95
C GLY A 317 -14.93 13.38 -15.59
N VAL A 318 -14.04 14.23 -15.07
CA VAL A 318 -14.27 15.05 -13.88
C VAL A 318 -14.49 16.51 -14.29
N LEU A 319 -15.23 17.26 -13.48
CA LEU A 319 -15.48 18.67 -13.71
C LEU A 319 -14.83 19.50 -12.60
N PRO A 320 -14.17 20.63 -12.92
CA PRO A 320 -13.69 21.57 -11.92
C PRO A 320 -14.82 22.02 -10.99
N MET A 321 -15.96 22.40 -11.59
CA MET A 321 -17.16 22.91 -10.94
C MET A 321 -18.42 22.39 -11.66
N LEU A 322 -19.54 22.31 -10.94
CA LEU A 322 -20.84 22.03 -11.54
C LEU A 322 -21.41 23.29 -12.24
N PRO A 323 -22.13 23.14 -13.36
CA PRO A 323 -22.81 24.27 -13.99
C PRO A 323 -23.96 24.81 -13.11
N VAL A 324 -24.30 26.09 -13.27
CA VAL A 324 -25.40 26.72 -12.54
C VAL A 324 -26.75 26.53 -13.25
N GLY A 325 -27.84 26.46 -12.47
CA GLY A 325 -29.21 26.36 -12.96
C GLY A 325 -29.84 27.72 -13.32
N GLY A 326 -31.16 27.87 -13.15
CA GLY A 326 -31.94 29.03 -13.61
C GLY A 326 -31.79 30.30 -12.75
N ASP A 327 -32.36 31.43 -13.19
CA ASP A 327 -32.15 32.76 -12.59
C ASP A 327 -32.56 32.89 -11.11
N THR A 328 -33.65 32.23 -10.68
CA THR A 328 -34.08 32.25 -9.27
C THR A 328 -33.10 31.53 -8.36
N GLU A 329 -32.44 30.48 -8.86
CA GLU A 329 -31.41 29.75 -8.12
C GLU A 329 -30.14 30.60 -8.01
N ARG A 330 -29.84 31.39 -9.06
CA ARG A 330 -28.69 32.31 -9.09
C ARG A 330 -28.71 33.33 -7.95
N GLN A 331 -29.81 34.09 -7.78
CA GLN A 331 -29.90 35.12 -6.74
C GLN A 331 -29.79 34.53 -5.33
N ARG A 332 -30.38 33.35 -5.12
CA ARG A 332 -30.32 32.64 -3.84
C ARG A 332 -28.90 32.18 -3.53
N LEU A 333 -28.17 31.66 -4.52
CA LEU A 333 -26.78 31.26 -4.34
C LEU A 333 -25.85 32.45 -4.07
N ILE A 334 -26.08 33.60 -4.73
CA ILE A 334 -25.33 34.83 -4.44
C ILE A 334 -25.54 35.27 -2.99
N ALA A 335 -26.77 35.19 -2.47
CA ALA A 335 -27.06 35.50 -1.07
C ALA A 335 -26.32 34.56 -0.10
N TYR A 336 -26.24 33.26 -0.42
CA TYR A 336 -25.48 32.30 0.38
C TYR A 336 -23.96 32.55 0.31
N LEU A 337 -23.42 32.84 -0.87
CA LEU A 337 -22.01 33.24 -1.00
C LEU A 337 -21.70 34.49 -0.18
N THR A 338 -22.57 35.49 -0.24
CA THR A 338 -22.42 36.74 0.53
C THR A 338 -22.42 36.47 2.03
N GLN A 339 -23.31 35.59 2.50
CA GLN A 339 -23.37 35.17 3.89
C GLN A 339 -22.07 34.48 4.31
N GLU A 340 -21.56 33.54 3.51
CA GLU A 340 -20.33 32.81 3.78
C GLU A 340 -19.09 33.72 3.77
N ALA A 341 -18.98 34.63 2.79
CA ALA A 341 -17.91 35.62 2.71
C ALA A 341 -17.91 36.59 3.90
N GLY A 342 -19.07 36.81 4.53
CA GLY A 342 -19.22 37.66 5.72
C GLY A 342 -18.87 36.97 7.04
N LEU A 343 -18.60 35.66 7.05
CA LEU A 343 -18.22 34.94 8.26
C LEU A 343 -16.77 35.26 8.67
N PRO A 344 -16.45 35.24 9.98
CA PRO A 344 -15.07 35.40 10.42
C PRO A 344 -14.16 34.31 9.87
N THR A 345 -12.99 34.71 9.38
CA THR A 345 -11.93 33.80 8.96
C THR A 345 -11.45 32.95 10.15
N PRO A 346 -11.49 31.60 10.05
CA PRO A 346 -11.02 30.74 11.14
C PRO A 346 -9.50 30.86 11.29
N LYS A 347 -9.00 30.65 12.52
CA LYS A 347 -7.56 30.56 12.77
C LYS A 347 -6.96 29.33 12.09
N THR A 348 -5.66 29.38 11.80
CA THR A 348 -4.87 28.23 11.37
C THR A 348 -5.10 27.05 12.32
N ALA A 349 -5.43 25.89 11.76
CA ALA A 349 -5.71 24.66 12.49
C ALA A 349 -4.64 23.60 12.20
N ASP A 350 -4.81 22.38 12.69
CA ASP A 350 -4.03 21.24 12.18
C ASP A 350 -4.32 20.99 10.69
N THR A 351 -3.45 20.20 10.06
CA THR A 351 -3.52 19.90 8.62
C THR A 351 -4.89 19.38 8.14
N TYR A 352 -5.64 18.63 8.95
CA TYR A 352 -6.96 18.13 8.51
C TYR A 352 -7.96 19.27 8.40
N TRP A 353 -8.13 20.02 9.49
CA TRP A 353 -9.13 21.08 9.56
C TRP A 353 -8.79 22.29 8.70
N GLU A 354 -7.50 22.62 8.57
CA GLU A 354 -7.04 23.58 7.56
C GLU A 354 -7.37 23.09 6.16
N GLY A 355 -7.11 21.81 5.86
CA GLY A 355 -7.49 21.18 4.60
C GLY A 355 -9.00 21.30 4.31
N LYS A 356 -9.86 21.02 5.29
CA LYS A 356 -11.32 21.19 5.12
C LYS A 356 -11.70 22.62 4.77
N HIS A 357 -11.09 23.60 5.42
CA HIS A 357 -11.32 25.01 5.14
C HIS A 357 -10.85 25.39 3.73
N LEU A 358 -9.65 24.97 3.34
CA LEU A 358 -9.12 25.15 1.98
C LEU A 358 -10.04 24.53 0.92
N GLY A 359 -10.57 23.33 1.17
CA GLY A 359 -11.53 22.65 0.31
C GLY A 359 -12.88 23.38 0.20
N LYS A 360 -13.35 23.96 1.31
CA LYS A 360 -14.55 24.82 1.34
C LYS A 360 -14.33 26.07 0.50
N LEU A 361 -13.25 26.81 0.73
CA LEU A 361 -12.91 28.01 -0.04
C LEU A 361 -12.79 27.70 -1.53
N THR A 362 -12.13 26.60 -1.89
CA THR A 362 -12.02 26.14 -3.28
C THR A 362 -13.39 25.92 -3.92
N THR A 363 -14.32 25.32 -3.17
CA THR A 363 -15.69 25.09 -3.64
C THR A 363 -16.47 26.40 -3.76
N LEU A 364 -16.32 27.32 -2.82
CA LEU A 364 -16.98 28.64 -2.85
C LEU A 364 -16.46 29.53 -3.98
N ALA A 365 -15.14 29.53 -4.23
CA ALA A 365 -14.54 30.23 -5.37
C ALA A 365 -15.13 29.74 -6.70
N GLY A 366 -15.29 28.42 -6.83
CA GLY A 366 -15.95 27.81 -7.98
C GLY A 366 -17.41 28.20 -8.17
N ILE A 367 -18.17 28.24 -7.08
CA ILE A 367 -19.56 28.71 -7.13
C ILE A 367 -19.60 30.19 -7.54
N ALA A 368 -18.69 31.02 -7.02
CA ALA A 368 -18.57 32.42 -7.41
C ALA A 368 -18.22 32.58 -8.89
N GLU A 369 -17.30 31.77 -9.43
CA GLU A 369 -16.95 31.74 -10.86
C GLU A 369 -18.17 31.47 -11.74
N VAL A 370 -18.93 30.39 -11.47
CA VAL A 370 -20.09 30.03 -12.31
C VAL A 370 -21.24 31.04 -12.19
N LEU A 371 -21.28 31.78 -11.08
CA LEU A 371 -22.19 32.91 -10.86
C LEU A 371 -21.66 34.24 -11.39
N GLY A 372 -20.45 34.31 -11.95
CA GLY A 372 -19.85 35.57 -12.40
C GLY A 372 -19.62 36.60 -11.29
N GLU A 373 -19.50 36.15 -10.04
CA GLU A 373 -19.26 36.99 -8.87
C GLU A 373 -17.75 37.21 -8.66
N GLU A 374 -17.11 37.90 -9.61
CA GLU A 374 -15.64 38.01 -9.73
C GLU A 374 -14.95 38.52 -8.45
N ARG A 375 -15.58 39.46 -7.74
CA ARG A 375 -15.01 40.02 -6.50
C ARG A 375 -14.95 38.98 -5.39
N MET A 376 -16.05 38.24 -5.17
CA MET A 376 -16.09 37.19 -4.14
C MET A 376 -15.17 36.03 -4.51
N GLU A 377 -15.10 35.68 -5.79
CA GLU A 377 -14.14 34.70 -6.27
C GLU A 377 -12.70 35.10 -5.92
N GLN A 378 -12.30 36.33 -6.24
CA GLN A 378 -10.96 36.84 -5.93
C GLN A 378 -10.67 36.83 -4.43
N GLU A 379 -11.64 37.23 -3.60
CA GLU A 379 -11.53 37.17 -2.13
C GLU A 379 -11.21 35.75 -1.64
N PHE A 380 -11.95 34.74 -2.12
CA PHE A 380 -11.69 33.35 -1.74
C PHE A 380 -10.33 32.84 -2.26
N ILE A 381 -9.96 33.14 -3.50
CA ILE A 381 -8.66 32.74 -4.07
C ILE A 381 -7.50 33.40 -3.33
N ASP A 382 -7.62 34.67 -2.93
CA ASP A 382 -6.60 35.37 -2.17
C ASP A 382 -6.42 34.81 -0.76
N GLU A 383 -7.51 34.38 -0.10
CA GLU A 383 -7.43 33.69 1.18
C GLU A 383 -6.73 32.33 1.06
N ILE A 384 -7.13 31.51 0.07
CA ILE A 384 -6.48 30.21 -0.20
C ILE A 384 -4.98 30.42 -0.41
N ARG A 385 -4.61 31.38 -1.27
CA ARG A 385 -3.22 31.72 -1.55
C ARG A 385 -2.48 32.06 -0.25
N SER A 386 -2.99 33.00 0.54
CA SER A 386 -2.30 33.46 1.76
C SER A 386 -2.04 32.30 2.73
N ARG A 387 -3.00 31.39 2.90
CA ARG A 387 -2.88 30.23 3.79
C ARG A 387 -1.86 29.22 3.26
N LEU A 388 -1.87 28.93 1.97
CA LEU A 388 -0.90 28.02 1.38
C LEU A 388 0.52 28.59 1.48
N GLU A 389 0.70 29.89 1.26
CA GLU A 389 2.01 30.54 1.39
C GLU A 389 2.55 30.50 2.83
N ASP A 390 1.68 30.61 3.83
CA ASP A 390 2.00 30.42 5.25
C ASP A 390 2.51 28.99 5.49
N TRP A 391 1.72 27.98 5.13
CA TRP A 391 2.08 26.56 5.31
C TRP A 391 3.31 26.10 4.55
N PHE A 392 3.61 26.72 3.41
CA PHE A 392 4.71 26.31 2.53
C PHE A 392 6.06 26.92 2.92
N VAL A 393 6.11 27.73 3.98
CA VAL A 393 7.33 28.33 4.50
C VAL A 393 7.55 27.83 5.91
N ALA A 394 8.57 26.99 6.13
CA ALA A 394 9.06 26.73 7.47
C ALA A 394 10.10 27.78 7.86
N SER A 395 9.97 28.38 9.05
CA SER A 395 10.99 29.24 9.63
C SER A 395 11.55 28.70 10.97
N PRO A 396 12.81 29.01 11.34
CA PRO A 396 13.46 28.45 12.54
C PRO A 396 12.72 28.61 13.87
N ASN A 397 11.86 29.63 14.00
CA ASN A 397 11.17 29.96 15.25
C ASN A 397 9.68 29.62 15.22
N GLU A 398 9.18 29.16 14.08
CA GLU A 398 7.80 28.79 13.91
C GLU A 398 7.58 27.41 14.53
N LYS A 399 6.37 27.16 15.03
CA LYS A 399 6.02 25.91 15.71
C LYS A 399 4.84 25.18 15.08
N GLU A 400 4.04 25.91 14.33
CA GLU A 400 2.75 25.51 13.76
C GLU A 400 2.60 26.19 12.39
N GLY A 401 1.75 25.66 11.52
CA GLY A 401 1.58 26.18 10.17
C GLY A 401 2.77 25.85 9.26
N MET A 402 3.40 24.69 9.42
CA MET A 402 4.56 24.32 8.59
C MET A 402 4.60 22.83 8.29
N PHE A 403 5.45 22.46 7.33
CA PHE A 403 5.87 21.08 7.11
C PHE A 403 7.29 20.82 7.61
N PHE A 404 7.52 19.63 8.18
CA PHE A 404 8.85 19.10 8.45
C PHE A 404 9.05 17.75 7.78
N TYR A 405 10.30 17.42 7.45
CA TYR A 405 10.66 16.15 6.82
C TYR A 405 11.36 15.23 7.81
N ASP A 406 10.73 14.11 8.13
CA ASP A 406 11.33 13.03 8.89
C ASP A 406 12.26 12.21 7.98
N ARG A 407 13.57 12.29 8.25
CA ARG A 407 14.59 11.62 7.44
C ARG A 407 14.70 10.12 7.71
N ASN A 408 14.24 9.64 8.87
CA ASN A 408 14.33 8.22 9.21
C ASN A 408 13.29 7.43 8.42
N TRP A 409 12.05 7.91 8.40
CA TRP A 409 10.93 7.29 7.69
C TRP A 409 10.80 7.74 6.24
N GLY A 410 11.38 8.89 5.88
CA GLY A 410 11.28 9.47 4.54
C GLY A 410 9.87 9.96 4.26
N THR A 411 9.40 10.95 5.03
CA THR A 411 8.03 11.47 4.93
C THR A 411 7.93 12.93 5.36
N LEU A 412 6.99 13.65 4.74
CA LEU A 412 6.68 15.04 5.06
C LEU A 412 5.47 15.07 5.99
N ILE A 413 5.60 15.74 7.14
CA ILE A 413 4.60 15.80 8.20
C ILE A 413 4.27 17.26 8.48
N GLY A 414 2.98 17.60 8.45
CA GLY A 414 2.52 18.94 8.81
C GLY A 414 2.32 19.12 10.32
N SER A 415 2.68 20.30 10.83
CA SER A 415 2.45 20.73 12.20
C SER A 415 1.48 21.92 12.22
N PRO A 416 0.39 21.91 13.01
CA PRO A 416 0.00 20.84 13.93
C PRO A 416 -0.51 19.60 13.20
N ALA A 417 -0.25 18.43 13.79
CA ALA A 417 -0.75 17.15 13.33
C ALA A 417 -2.06 16.76 14.04
N SER A 418 -2.84 15.89 13.41
CA SER A 418 -4.10 15.37 13.96
C SER A 418 -4.36 13.97 13.42
N TYR A 419 -5.22 13.19 14.09
CA TYR A 419 -5.63 11.84 13.66
C TYR A 419 -4.47 10.85 13.41
N GLY A 420 -3.30 11.10 14.01
CA GLY A 420 -2.11 10.26 13.85
C GLY A 420 -1.31 10.56 12.57
N SER A 421 -1.53 11.69 11.90
CA SER A 421 -0.72 12.11 10.75
C SER A 421 0.77 12.33 11.08
N ASP A 422 1.14 12.36 12.35
CA ASP A 422 2.53 12.40 12.82
C ASP A 422 3.03 11.00 13.23
N ALA A 423 2.75 10.56 14.46
CA ALA A 423 3.35 9.36 15.06
C ALA A 423 2.88 8.03 14.44
N GLU A 424 1.84 8.07 13.59
CA GLU A 424 1.25 6.90 12.95
C GLU A 424 1.32 6.96 11.42
N LEU A 425 1.71 8.11 10.85
CA LEU A 425 1.70 8.41 9.41
C LEU A 425 0.35 8.13 8.75
N ASN A 426 -0.74 8.41 9.48
CA ASN A 426 -2.09 8.22 8.98
C ASN A 426 -2.48 9.36 8.03
N ASP A 427 -3.31 9.04 7.04
CA ASP A 427 -4.21 10.01 6.42
C ASP A 427 -3.55 11.17 5.66
N HIS A 428 -2.27 11.07 5.32
CA HIS A 428 -1.59 12.12 4.56
C HIS A 428 -2.32 12.45 3.25
N HIS A 429 -2.86 11.44 2.54
CA HIS A 429 -3.68 11.66 1.34
C HIS A 429 -5.00 12.37 1.66
N PHE A 430 -5.64 12.12 2.80
CA PHE A 430 -6.83 12.86 3.19
C PHE A 430 -6.50 14.33 3.48
N HIS A 431 -5.46 14.58 4.28
CA HIS A 431 -5.06 15.92 4.68
C HIS A 431 -4.52 16.71 3.47
N TYR A 432 -3.47 16.19 2.84
CA TYR A 432 -2.72 16.90 1.79
C TYR A 432 -3.50 16.95 0.49
N GLY A 433 -4.45 16.04 0.27
CA GLY A 433 -5.37 16.12 -0.87
C GLY A 433 -6.13 17.45 -0.94
N TYR A 434 -6.50 18.03 0.21
CA TYR A 434 -7.11 19.35 0.24
C TYR A 434 -6.13 20.48 -0.09
N PHE A 435 -4.90 20.43 0.43
CA PHE A 435 -3.85 21.40 0.11
C PHE A 435 -3.52 21.38 -1.39
N ILE A 436 -3.37 20.18 -1.97
CA ILE A 436 -3.08 19.97 -3.38
C ILE A 436 -4.23 20.53 -4.23
N ARG A 437 -5.48 20.18 -3.91
CA ARG A 437 -6.66 20.68 -4.63
C ARG A 437 -6.77 22.22 -4.57
N ALA A 438 -6.52 22.81 -3.40
CA ALA A 438 -6.57 24.25 -3.24
C ALA A 438 -5.43 24.95 -4.01
N ALA A 439 -4.23 24.38 -4.00
CA ALA A 439 -3.11 24.88 -4.78
C ALA A 439 -3.38 24.79 -6.30
N ALA A 440 -4.02 23.72 -6.76
CA ALA A 440 -4.44 23.56 -8.16
C ALA A 440 -5.41 24.68 -8.58
N GLU A 441 -6.35 25.05 -7.71
CA GLU A 441 -7.30 26.12 -7.98
C GLU A 441 -6.64 27.51 -8.04
N VAL A 442 -5.70 27.81 -7.11
CA VAL A 442 -4.91 29.04 -7.19
C VAL A 442 -4.08 29.06 -8.47
N ALA A 443 -3.44 27.95 -8.85
CA ALA A 443 -2.63 27.88 -10.06
C ALA A 443 -3.47 28.05 -11.34
N ARG A 444 -4.70 27.53 -11.37
CA ARG A 444 -5.65 27.69 -12.50
C ARG A 444 -5.98 29.17 -12.75
N ARG A 445 -6.08 29.98 -11.69
CA ARG A 445 -6.36 31.42 -11.78
C ARG A 445 -5.11 32.30 -11.83
N ARG A 446 -3.99 31.83 -11.27
CA ARG A 446 -2.73 32.55 -11.13
C ARG A 446 -1.54 31.66 -11.53
N PRO A 447 -1.28 31.47 -12.83
CA PRO A 447 -0.24 30.54 -13.30
C PRO A 447 1.16 30.83 -12.76
N GLU A 448 1.54 32.11 -12.63
CA GLU A 448 2.81 32.54 -12.04
C GLU A 448 2.98 32.08 -10.58
N TRP A 449 1.89 32.07 -9.80
CA TRP A 449 1.90 31.53 -8.44
C TRP A 449 2.18 30.03 -8.46
N GLY A 450 1.52 29.30 -9.37
CA GLY A 450 1.73 27.87 -9.57
C GLY A 450 3.19 27.54 -9.91
N ILE A 451 3.83 28.32 -10.79
CA ILE A 451 5.26 28.16 -11.12
C ILE A 451 6.14 28.40 -9.88
N LYS A 452 5.86 29.45 -9.12
CA LYS A 452 6.64 29.84 -7.93
C LYS A 452 6.59 28.78 -6.82
N TRP A 453 5.41 28.24 -6.51
CA TRP A 453 5.20 27.33 -5.37
C TRP A 453 5.17 25.85 -5.73
N ARG A 454 5.34 25.52 -7.02
CA ARG A 454 5.30 24.16 -7.55
C ARG A 454 6.07 23.14 -6.70
N LYS A 455 7.30 23.48 -6.27
CA LYS A 455 8.13 22.49 -5.56
C LYS A 455 7.55 22.05 -4.23
N MET A 456 6.87 22.93 -3.49
CA MET A 456 6.20 22.56 -2.24
C MET A 456 4.97 21.68 -2.50
N VAL A 457 4.19 22.02 -3.53
CA VAL A 457 3.06 21.17 -3.97
C VAL A 457 3.56 19.79 -4.43
N ASP A 458 4.63 19.75 -5.22
CA ASP A 458 5.26 18.50 -5.69
C ASP A 458 5.78 17.66 -4.51
N LEU A 459 6.26 18.26 -3.42
CA LEU A 459 6.65 17.52 -2.21
C LEU A 459 5.46 16.85 -1.53
N LEU A 460 4.32 17.55 -1.40
CA LEU A 460 3.09 16.96 -0.86
C LEU A 460 2.57 15.82 -1.74
N VAL A 461 2.56 16.02 -3.06
CA VAL A 461 2.17 14.99 -4.03
C VAL A 461 3.10 13.77 -3.93
N ARG A 462 4.42 14.00 -3.87
CA ARG A 462 5.40 12.90 -3.78
C ARG A 462 5.29 12.15 -2.47
N ASP A 463 5.01 12.81 -1.36
CA ASP A 463 4.84 12.13 -0.07
C ASP A 463 3.70 11.11 -0.13
N ILE A 464 2.55 11.44 -0.72
CA ILE A 464 1.39 10.53 -0.75
C ILE A 464 1.37 9.59 -1.95
N ALA A 465 2.05 9.96 -3.04
CA ALA A 465 1.83 9.37 -4.36
C ALA A 465 3.02 9.39 -5.31
N SER A 466 4.27 9.40 -4.84
CA SER A 466 5.41 9.38 -5.75
C SER A 466 5.32 8.20 -6.74
N GLY A 467 5.23 8.51 -8.04
CA GLY A 467 5.23 7.51 -9.10
C GLY A 467 6.61 6.95 -9.42
N ASN A 468 7.67 7.57 -8.89
CA ASN A 468 9.05 7.20 -9.14
C ASN A 468 9.49 6.13 -8.12
N ALA A 469 9.88 4.94 -8.61
CA ALA A 469 10.42 3.86 -7.78
C ALA A 469 11.75 4.21 -7.11
N ASN A 470 12.49 5.17 -7.67
CA ASN A 470 13.79 5.63 -7.18
C ASN A 470 13.71 7.05 -6.60
N ASP A 471 12.55 7.43 -6.04
CA ASP A 471 12.44 8.70 -5.34
C ASP A 471 13.35 8.67 -4.09
N GLU A 472 14.23 9.67 -3.98
CA GLU A 472 15.23 9.75 -2.92
C GLU A 472 14.63 10.10 -1.56
N LEU A 473 13.40 10.61 -1.53
CA LEU A 473 12.76 11.11 -0.31
C LEU A 473 11.57 10.25 0.13
N PHE A 474 10.78 9.73 -0.82
CA PHE A 474 9.48 9.15 -0.50
C PHE A 474 9.33 7.74 -1.08
N PRO A 475 8.59 6.83 -0.41
CA PRO A 475 8.28 5.54 -0.99
C PRO A 475 7.33 5.71 -2.19
N ARG A 476 7.47 4.81 -3.17
CA ARG A 476 6.58 4.78 -4.34
C ARG A 476 5.13 4.54 -3.90
N LEU A 477 4.22 5.40 -4.34
CA LEU A 477 2.77 5.29 -4.14
C LEU A 477 2.39 5.01 -2.67
N ARG A 478 2.95 5.77 -1.71
CA ARG A 478 2.77 5.55 -0.26
C ARG A 478 1.37 5.05 0.10
N CYS A 479 0.34 5.82 -0.23
CA CYS A 479 -1.02 5.52 0.18
C CYS A 479 -1.74 4.55 -0.77
N PHE A 480 -1.32 4.36 -2.02
CA PHE A 480 -2.12 3.64 -3.02
C PHE A 480 -1.64 2.20 -3.24
N ASP A 481 -2.56 1.25 -3.07
CA ASP A 481 -2.35 -0.15 -3.40
C ASP A 481 -2.89 -0.45 -4.81
N VAL A 482 -1.97 -0.62 -5.75
CA VAL A 482 -2.30 -0.79 -7.17
C VAL A 482 -3.06 -2.09 -7.45
N TYR A 483 -2.89 -3.12 -6.61
CA TYR A 483 -3.55 -4.40 -6.80
C TYR A 483 -4.89 -4.46 -6.06
N ALA A 484 -4.98 -3.95 -4.83
CA ALA A 484 -6.24 -3.82 -4.11
C ALA A 484 -7.17 -2.78 -4.75
N GLY A 485 -6.61 -1.82 -5.49
CA GLY A 485 -7.34 -0.84 -6.29
C GLY A 485 -7.87 0.34 -5.47
N HIS A 486 -7.32 0.58 -4.28
CA HIS A 486 -7.70 1.67 -3.41
C HIS A 486 -6.52 2.10 -2.53
N SER A 487 -6.66 3.25 -1.86
CA SER A 487 -5.69 3.73 -0.90
C SER A 487 -5.86 3.09 0.49
N TRP A 488 -4.80 3.10 1.29
CA TRP A 488 -4.81 2.74 2.71
C TRP A 488 -4.53 3.96 3.57
N ALA A 489 -5.23 4.05 4.70
CA ALA A 489 -5.20 5.18 5.62
C ALA A 489 -4.08 5.06 6.66
N SER A 490 -3.99 3.93 7.35
CA SER A 490 -3.05 3.77 8.45
C SER A 490 -1.62 3.60 7.96
N GLY A 491 -0.68 4.39 8.48
CA GLY A 491 0.74 4.27 8.12
C GLY A 491 1.39 2.98 8.61
N HIS A 492 0.91 2.44 9.73
CA HIS A 492 1.50 1.30 10.43
C HIS A 492 0.76 -0.04 10.27
N ALA A 493 -0.55 -0.03 9.95
CA ALA A 493 -1.37 -1.24 9.78
C ALA A 493 -1.29 -2.25 10.95
N LYS A 494 -1.15 -1.76 12.18
CA LYS A 494 -0.94 -2.61 13.39
C LYS A 494 -2.27 -3.11 13.95
N PHE A 495 -3.03 -3.83 13.14
CA PHE A 495 -4.36 -4.33 13.50
C PHE A 495 -4.51 -5.81 13.14
N GLY A 496 -5.36 -6.51 13.89
CA GLY A 496 -5.71 -7.91 13.60
C GLY A 496 -6.44 -8.11 12.25
N ASP A 497 -7.02 -7.04 11.72
CA ASP A 497 -7.75 -7.03 10.44
C ASP A 497 -6.96 -6.38 9.29
N GLY A 498 -5.67 -6.09 9.51
CA GLY A 498 -4.80 -5.46 8.53
C GLY A 498 -5.02 -3.95 8.42
N ASN A 499 -4.68 -3.37 7.28
CA ASN A 499 -4.85 -1.94 7.05
C ASN A 499 -6.33 -1.58 6.78
N ASN A 500 -6.68 -0.30 6.86
CA ASN A 500 -8.05 0.19 6.69
C ASN A 500 -8.08 1.48 5.84
N GLN A 501 -9.27 1.81 5.34
CA GLN A 501 -9.56 3.12 4.72
C GLN A 501 -11.05 3.39 4.90
N GLU A 502 -11.37 4.42 5.68
CA GLU A 502 -12.75 4.84 5.94
C GLU A 502 -13.27 5.73 4.81
N SER A 503 -12.64 6.90 4.61
CA SER A 503 -13.12 7.92 3.68
C SER A 503 -12.52 7.74 2.28
N SER A 504 -13.06 6.81 1.50
CA SER A 504 -12.64 6.62 0.09
C SER A 504 -12.85 7.89 -0.75
N SER A 505 -13.84 8.71 -0.40
CA SER A 505 -14.10 10.00 -1.05
C SER A 505 -12.98 11.01 -0.87
N GLU A 506 -12.29 11.00 0.28
CA GLU A 506 -11.15 11.90 0.50
C GLU A 506 -9.89 11.45 -0.22
N ALA A 507 -9.67 10.12 -0.30
CA ALA A 507 -8.67 9.59 -1.21
C ALA A 507 -8.94 10.07 -2.65
N ILE A 508 -10.18 9.95 -3.12
CA ILE A 508 -10.58 10.46 -4.46
C ILE A 508 -10.37 11.97 -4.57
N ASN A 509 -10.68 12.77 -3.54
CA ASN A 509 -10.42 14.21 -3.55
C ASN A 509 -8.93 14.52 -3.72
N ALA A 510 -8.05 13.74 -3.11
CA ALA A 510 -6.59 13.88 -3.29
C ALA A 510 -6.17 13.57 -4.72
N TRP A 511 -6.64 12.44 -5.28
CA TRP A 511 -6.37 12.06 -6.66
C TRP A 511 -6.91 13.07 -7.67
N TYR A 512 -8.09 13.60 -7.40
CA TYR A 512 -8.72 14.65 -8.18
C TYR A 512 -7.92 15.95 -8.15
N GLY A 513 -7.40 16.37 -6.99
CA GLY A 513 -6.58 17.57 -6.88
C GLY A 513 -5.25 17.49 -7.66
N MET A 514 -4.74 16.29 -7.93
CA MET A 514 -3.53 16.09 -8.74
C MET A 514 -3.77 16.09 -10.26
N MET A 515 -5.01 15.84 -10.69
CA MET A 515 -5.42 15.85 -12.09
C MET A 515 -5.57 17.28 -12.58
#